data_AF-A0A3C0PF65-F1
#
_entry.id   AF-A0A3C0PF65-F1
#
_cell.length_a   1.000
_cell.length_b   1.000
_cell.length_c   1.000
_cell.angle_alpha   90.00
_cell.angle_beta   90.00
_cell.angle_gamma   90.00
#
_symmetry.space_group_name_H-M   'P 1'
#
loop_
_entity.id
_entity.type
_entity.pdbx_description
1 polymer ?
#
loop_
_entity_poly.entity_id
_entity_poly.type
_entity_poly.pdbx_seq_one_letter_code
_entity_poly.pdbx_strand_id
1 'polypeptide(L)'
;MSQSISVKIHANEALDLADIPDVAFGEFKNELLTSVASGGRIVLLCGVPVEVVAGKKEEINGSAIRLVCVIAWDEEGMMKVSSTRVDKTYPSFTPDCPQAHLFEREIWEQWNIVPEGHPWLKPVRFHAPYRIANPTATPEIGNADFFQLQGDEVHEVAVGPVHAGIIEPGHFRFQCHGENVYHLEISLGYQHRGIERAMINAANKKRVMYYAETMAGDSTIAHSLACAQIIEALKSVAVTPRALSLRGIALELERLANHTGDLGALSGDVGFLPTASYCGRIRGDFLNMSALLCGSRFGRGMTVPGGVAFNVDEKRVLLLLERLADACNDVSGAIGLLFGAPSVMTRFENTGRISRQVCLDFGMVGVAARACGIRRDARSDFSSGINNFV
;
A
#
# COMPACT_ATOMS: atom_id res chain seq x y z
N MET A 1 -27.21 28.43 5.05
CA MET A 1 -26.12 27.94 4.19
C MET A 1 -25.84 26.52 4.63
N SER A 2 -26.07 25.50 3.79
CA SER A 2 -25.72 24.13 4.17
C SER A 2 -24.20 24.06 4.33
N GLN A 3 -23.71 23.52 5.45
CA GLN A 3 -22.29 23.24 5.60
C GLN A 3 -21.88 22.24 4.51
N SER A 4 -20.70 22.44 3.92
CA SER A 4 -20.14 21.49 2.95
C SER A 4 -19.90 20.14 3.64
N ILE A 5 -20.32 19.03 3.02
CA ILE A 5 -20.19 17.68 3.58
C ILE A 5 -18.72 17.19 3.52
N SER A 6 -17.96 17.72 2.57
CA SER A 6 -16.55 17.40 2.37
C SER A 6 -15.70 18.64 2.09
N VAL A 7 -14.39 18.50 2.29
CA VAL A 7 -13.36 19.50 1.96
C VAL A 7 -12.53 18.96 0.81
N LYS A 8 -12.33 19.78 -0.22
CA LYS A 8 -11.47 19.46 -1.36
C LYS A 8 -10.01 19.76 -1.00
N ILE A 9 -9.11 18.83 -1.32
CA ILE A 9 -7.66 18.99 -1.18
C ILE A 9 -6.93 18.50 -2.44
N HIS A 10 -5.71 18.98 -2.65
CA HIS A 10 -4.81 18.53 -3.71
C HIS A 10 -3.58 17.79 -3.17
N ALA A 11 -2.79 17.20 -4.06
CA ALA A 11 -1.55 16.52 -3.69
C ALA A 11 -0.58 17.46 -2.95
N ASN A 12 -0.02 17.01 -1.83
CA ASN A 12 0.85 17.79 -0.92
C ASN A 12 0.20 19.01 -0.25
N GLU A 13 -1.13 19.11 -0.25
CA GLU A 13 -1.85 20.06 0.59
C GLU A 13 -2.05 19.48 2.01
N ALA A 14 -1.91 20.33 3.03
CA ALA A 14 -2.17 19.97 4.41
C ALA A 14 -3.55 20.50 4.84
N LEU A 15 -4.30 19.66 5.55
CA LEU A 15 -5.61 20.00 6.11
C LEU A 15 -5.60 19.73 7.61
N ASP A 16 -6.02 20.70 8.42
CA ASP A 16 -6.21 20.47 9.85
C ASP A 16 -7.39 19.51 10.08
N LEU A 17 -7.23 18.54 10.98
CA LEU A 17 -8.29 17.60 11.33
C LEU A 17 -9.52 18.31 11.91
N ALA A 18 -9.34 19.47 12.54
CA ALA A 18 -10.42 20.30 13.06
C ALA A 18 -11.25 20.95 11.94
N ASP A 19 -10.66 21.17 10.75
CA ASP A 19 -11.31 21.80 9.61
C ASP A 19 -12.13 20.82 8.76
N ILE A 20 -11.95 19.52 8.98
CA ILE A 20 -12.78 18.50 8.34
C ILE A 20 -14.23 18.64 8.87
N PRO A 21 -15.27 18.63 8.02
CA PRO A 21 -16.67 18.69 8.45
C PRO A 21 -17.05 17.46 9.28
N ASP A 22 -17.78 17.67 10.36
CA ASP A 22 -18.32 16.61 11.22
C ASP A 22 -19.80 16.42 10.92
N VAL A 23 -20.10 15.52 9.98
CA VAL A 23 -21.46 15.35 9.48
C VAL A 23 -22.15 14.14 10.10
N ALA A 24 -23.48 14.11 10.01
CA ALA A 24 -24.26 12.96 10.45
C ALA A 24 -23.88 11.71 9.66
N PHE A 25 -23.88 10.54 10.32
CA PHE A 25 -23.46 9.28 9.70
C PHE A 25 -24.20 8.97 8.39
N GLY A 26 -25.51 9.24 8.33
CA GLY A 26 -26.31 9.02 7.11
C GLY A 26 -25.85 9.88 5.93
N GLU A 27 -25.49 11.14 6.18
CA GLU A 27 -24.95 12.04 5.15
C GLU A 27 -23.56 11.59 4.70
N PHE A 28 -22.70 11.20 5.64
CA PHE A 28 -21.38 10.64 5.37
C PHE A 28 -21.45 9.35 4.53
N LYS A 29 -22.31 8.40 4.93
CA LYS A 29 -22.52 7.15 4.18
C LYS A 29 -23.00 7.42 2.76
N ASN A 30 -23.97 8.31 2.60
CA ASN A 30 -24.50 8.66 1.28
C ASN A 30 -23.44 9.34 0.40
N GLU A 31 -22.67 10.29 0.93
CA GLU A 31 -21.58 10.95 0.20
C GLU A 31 -20.51 9.94 -0.24
N LEU A 32 -20.11 9.03 0.66
CA LEU A 32 -19.11 7.99 0.36
C LEU A 32 -19.59 7.08 -0.77
N LEU A 33 -20.78 6.49 -0.62
CA LEU A 33 -21.32 5.55 -1.61
C LEU A 33 -21.58 6.23 -2.96
N THR A 34 -22.15 7.44 -2.95
CA THR A 34 -22.43 8.19 -4.19
C THR A 34 -21.13 8.60 -4.89
N SER A 35 -20.12 9.02 -4.13
CA SER A 35 -18.82 9.39 -4.69
C SER A 35 -18.14 8.19 -5.35
N VAL A 36 -18.12 7.03 -4.71
CA VAL A 36 -17.53 5.82 -5.29
C VAL A 36 -18.32 5.35 -6.53
N ALA A 37 -19.65 5.35 -6.45
CA ALA A 37 -20.51 5.00 -7.59
C ALA A 37 -20.31 5.96 -8.79
N SER A 38 -19.91 7.20 -8.53
CA SER A 38 -19.65 8.22 -9.55
C SER A 38 -18.20 8.23 -10.07
N GLY A 39 -17.38 7.25 -9.69
CA GLY A 39 -16.01 7.08 -10.18
C GLY A 39 -14.90 7.47 -9.19
N GLY A 40 -15.27 7.97 -8.00
CA GLY A 40 -14.33 8.18 -6.90
C GLY A 40 -13.77 6.87 -6.35
N ARG A 41 -12.62 6.94 -5.68
CA ARG A 41 -11.95 5.79 -5.07
C ARG A 41 -11.55 6.09 -3.63
N ILE A 42 -11.87 5.17 -2.72
CA ILE A 42 -11.42 5.28 -1.33
C ILE A 42 -9.91 5.09 -1.30
N VAL A 43 -9.17 6.10 -0.84
CA VAL A 43 -7.71 6.03 -0.65
C VAL A 43 -7.31 5.96 0.82
N LEU A 44 -8.22 6.39 1.69
CA LEU A 44 -8.11 6.27 3.13
C LEU A 44 -9.51 6.18 3.72
N LEU A 45 -9.71 5.23 4.63
CA LEU A 45 -10.82 5.22 5.57
C LEU A 45 -10.25 4.74 6.90
N CYS A 46 -10.15 5.63 7.88
CA CYS A 46 -9.51 5.33 9.16
C CYS A 46 -10.29 5.91 10.33
N GLY A 47 -10.04 5.36 11.53
CA GLY A 47 -10.53 5.89 12.78
C GLY A 47 -9.51 6.83 13.42
N VAL A 48 -9.96 8.01 13.85
CA VAL A 48 -9.16 8.98 14.60
C VAL A 48 -9.86 9.28 15.93
N PRO A 49 -9.19 9.16 17.09
CA PRO A 49 -9.79 9.56 18.37
C PRO A 49 -10.19 11.04 18.37
N VAL A 50 -11.39 11.36 18.85
CA VAL A 50 -11.90 12.75 18.87
C VAL A 50 -11.04 13.69 19.72
N GLU A 51 -10.31 13.17 20.71
CA GLU A 51 -9.34 13.95 21.48
C GLU A 51 -8.15 14.39 20.61
N VAL A 52 -7.67 13.50 19.73
CA VAL A 52 -6.60 13.80 18.78
C VAL A 52 -7.06 14.87 17.78
N VAL A 53 -8.30 14.78 17.33
CA VAL A 53 -8.94 15.83 16.49
C VAL A 53 -9.00 17.18 17.22
N ALA A 54 -9.19 17.17 18.55
CA ALA A 54 -9.17 18.36 19.39
C ALA A 54 -7.76 18.83 19.79
N GLY A 55 -6.70 18.27 19.19
CA GLY A 55 -5.30 18.61 19.49
C GLY A 55 -4.78 18.08 20.82
N LYS A 56 -5.50 17.15 21.46
CA LYS A 56 -5.10 16.49 22.71
C LYS A 56 -4.42 15.16 22.43
N LYS A 57 -3.75 14.61 23.45
CA LYS A 57 -3.20 13.24 23.35
C LYS A 57 -4.33 12.23 23.31
N GLU A 58 -4.09 11.13 22.60
CA GLU A 58 -4.98 9.97 22.63
C GLU A 58 -5.13 9.44 24.06
N GLU A 59 -6.37 9.22 24.49
CA GLU A 59 -6.70 8.66 25.79
C GLU A 59 -7.04 7.16 25.68
N ILE A 60 -6.39 6.35 26.52
CA ILE A 60 -6.71 4.93 26.66
C ILE A 60 -8.03 4.79 27.42
N ASN A 61 -8.93 3.92 26.96
CA ASN A 61 -10.31 3.80 27.46
C ASN A 61 -11.20 5.06 27.26
N GLY A 62 -10.84 5.97 26.33
CA GLY A 62 -11.55 7.23 25.99
C GLY A 62 -12.51 7.17 24.77
N SER A 63 -13.04 8.34 24.38
CA SER A 63 -14.31 8.78 23.73
C SER A 63 -14.82 8.14 22.41
N ALA A 64 -15.72 8.79 21.66
CA ALA A 64 -16.10 8.43 20.28
C ALA A 64 -14.87 8.38 19.34
N ILE A 65 -14.99 7.70 18.20
CA ILE A 65 -14.02 7.76 17.11
C ILE A 65 -14.60 8.59 15.97
N ARG A 66 -13.76 9.41 15.35
CA ARG A 66 -14.06 10.09 14.12
C ARG A 66 -13.59 9.22 12.95
N LEU A 67 -14.52 8.70 12.17
CA LEU A 67 -14.18 8.08 10.88
C LEU A 67 -13.81 9.20 9.91
N VAL A 68 -12.62 9.12 9.33
CA VAL A 68 -12.16 10.04 8.28
C VAL A 68 -12.03 9.25 6.98
N CYS A 69 -12.69 9.72 5.93
CA CYS A 69 -12.59 9.14 4.60
C CYS A 69 -11.98 10.15 3.62
N VAL A 70 -11.03 9.68 2.82
CA VAL A 70 -10.47 10.40 1.69
C VAL A 70 -10.83 9.66 0.42
N ILE A 71 -11.54 10.35 -0.47
CA ILE A 71 -11.91 9.85 -1.79
C ILE A 71 -11.11 10.59 -2.85
N ALA A 72 -10.33 9.85 -3.63
CA ALA A 72 -9.60 10.36 -4.76
C ALA A 72 -10.46 10.37 -6.02
N TRP A 73 -10.34 11.46 -6.78
CA TRP A 73 -10.89 11.62 -8.12
C TRP A 73 -9.71 11.70 -9.07
N ASP A 74 -9.28 10.51 -9.54
CA ASP A 74 -8.01 10.32 -10.26
C ASP A 74 -7.91 11.25 -11.49
N GLU A 75 -8.97 11.32 -12.31
CA GLU A 75 -8.99 12.17 -13.53
C GLU A 75 -8.99 13.68 -13.24
N GLU A 76 -9.43 14.09 -12.06
CA GLU A 76 -9.50 15.49 -11.65
C GLU A 76 -8.27 15.94 -10.85
N GLY A 77 -7.37 15.01 -10.48
CA GLY A 77 -6.21 15.27 -9.64
C GLY A 77 -6.56 15.93 -8.30
N MET A 78 -7.70 15.54 -7.73
CA MET A 78 -8.18 16.08 -6.45
C MET A 78 -8.71 14.98 -5.53
N MET A 79 -8.76 15.30 -4.25
CA MET A 79 -9.30 14.45 -3.21
C MET A 79 -10.37 15.20 -2.43
N LYS A 80 -11.37 14.46 -1.94
CA LYS A 80 -12.37 14.97 -1.01
C LYS A 80 -12.20 14.28 0.33
N VAL A 81 -12.17 15.06 1.40
CA VAL A 81 -12.08 14.59 2.78
C VAL A 81 -13.41 14.83 3.47
N SER A 82 -13.96 13.80 4.08
CA SER A 82 -15.18 13.88 4.88
C SER A 82 -14.99 13.10 6.18
N SER A 83 -15.85 13.35 7.16
CA SER A 83 -15.80 12.59 8.40
C SER A 83 -17.13 12.54 9.14
N THR A 84 -17.24 11.56 10.03
CA THR A 84 -18.40 11.41 10.93
C THR A 84 -17.95 10.79 12.25
N ARG A 85 -18.70 11.02 13.32
CA ARG A 85 -18.47 10.36 14.61
C ARG A 85 -19.23 9.05 14.70
N VAL A 86 -18.57 8.05 15.25
CA VAL A 86 -19.12 6.74 15.60
C VAL A 86 -18.68 6.36 17.01
N ASP A 87 -19.51 5.57 17.68
CA ASP A 87 -19.20 5.04 19.01
C ASP A 87 -18.73 3.58 18.91
N LYS A 88 -19.56 2.63 19.36
CA LYS A 88 -19.21 1.20 19.41
C LYS A 88 -19.52 0.46 18.12
N THR A 89 -20.50 0.95 17.36
CA THR A 89 -21.00 0.30 16.16
C THR A 89 -21.36 1.32 15.10
N TYR A 90 -21.37 0.90 13.83
CA TYR A 90 -21.97 1.64 12.73
C TYR A 90 -22.39 0.69 11.60
N PRO A 91 -23.39 1.02 10.78
CA PRO A 91 -23.74 0.21 9.60
C PRO A 91 -22.58 0.10 8.61
N SER A 92 -22.20 -1.11 8.24
CA SER A 92 -21.06 -1.35 7.33
C SER A 92 -21.27 -0.70 5.95
N PHE A 93 -20.16 -0.23 5.36
CA PHE A 93 -20.09 0.23 3.97
C PHE A 93 -19.84 -0.93 2.99
N THR A 94 -19.14 -1.97 3.42
CA THR A 94 -18.68 -3.08 2.57
C THR A 94 -19.74 -3.76 1.72
N PRO A 95 -20.97 -4.05 2.21
CA PRO A 95 -22.01 -4.66 1.39
C PRO A 95 -22.34 -3.87 0.12
N ASP A 96 -22.27 -2.55 0.19
CA ASP A 96 -22.59 -1.62 -0.90
C ASP A 96 -21.31 -1.10 -1.61
N CYS A 97 -20.14 -1.24 -0.99
CA CYS A 97 -18.86 -0.71 -1.46
C CYS A 97 -17.69 -1.63 -1.03
N PRO A 98 -17.30 -2.61 -1.88
CA PRO A 98 -16.22 -3.55 -1.55
C PRO A 98 -14.86 -2.89 -1.26
N GLN A 99 -14.62 -1.67 -1.77
CA GLN A 99 -13.40 -0.88 -1.47
C GLN A 99 -13.21 -0.65 0.04
N ALA A 100 -14.28 -0.60 0.82
CA ALA A 100 -14.22 -0.33 2.26
C ALA A 100 -13.75 -1.53 3.10
N HIS A 101 -13.70 -2.74 2.56
CA HIS A 101 -13.63 -3.96 3.37
C HIS A 101 -12.38 -4.08 4.25
N LEU A 102 -11.18 -3.78 3.72
CA LEU A 102 -9.95 -3.84 4.53
C LEU A 102 -9.92 -2.71 5.56
N PHE A 103 -10.41 -1.53 5.18
CA PHE A 103 -10.45 -0.37 6.07
C PHE A 103 -11.39 -0.61 7.26
N GLU A 104 -12.59 -1.16 7.03
CA GLU A 104 -13.54 -1.45 8.09
C GLU A 104 -13.02 -2.53 9.05
N ARG A 105 -12.36 -3.58 8.52
CA ARG A 105 -11.69 -4.59 9.34
C ARG A 105 -10.54 -4.01 10.16
N GLU A 106 -9.76 -3.11 9.58
CA GLU A 106 -8.69 -2.41 10.30
C GLU A 106 -9.24 -1.48 11.39
N ILE A 107 -10.29 -0.71 11.11
CA ILE A 107 -10.95 0.14 12.11
C ILE A 107 -11.48 -0.71 13.26
N TRP A 108 -12.11 -1.84 12.96
CA TRP A 108 -12.57 -2.77 13.97
C TRP A 108 -11.41 -3.32 14.81
N GLU A 109 -10.33 -3.76 14.19
CA GLU A 109 -9.17 -4.32 14.88
C GLU A 109 -8.44 -3.28 15.75
N GLN A 110 -8.28 -2.04 15.26
CA GLN A 110 -7.58 -0.97 15.97
C GLN A 110 -8.42 -0.36 17.10
N TRP A 111 -9.69 -0.12 16.85
CA TRP A 111 -10.52 0.72 17.72
C TRP A 111 -11.63 -0.05 18.43
N ASN A 112 -11.79 -1.35 18.13
CA ASN A 112 -12.87 -2.22 18.62
C ASN A 112 -14.27 -1.65 18.33
N ILE A 113 -14.44 -1.09 17.13
CA ILE A 113 -15.70 -0.55 16.62
C ILE A 113 -16.27 -1.51 15.58
N VAL A 114 -17.49 -1.98 15.79
CA VAL A 114 -18.08 -3.03 14.95
C VAL A 114 -18.82 -2.44 13.74
N PRO A 115 -18.36 -2.69 12.50
CA PRO A 115 -19.14 -2.41 11.29
C PRO A 115 -20.25 -3.46 11.14
N GLU A 116 -21.47 -3.13 11.57
CA GLU A 116 -22.62 -4.03 11.56
C GLU A 116 -22.97 -4.44 10.13
N GLY A 117 -23.10 -5.75 9.90
CA GLY A 117 -23.38 -6.31 8.57
C GLY A 117 -22.15 -6.48 7.66
N HIS A 118 -20.93 -6.26 8.15
CA HIS A 118 -19.73 -6.53 7.37
C HIS A 118 -19.61 -8.04 7.04
N PRO A 119 -19.50 -8.44 5.76
CA PRO A 119 -19.64 -9.82 5.34
C PRO A 119 -18.46 -10.72 5.73
N TRP A 120 -17.30 -10.14 6.03
CA TRP A 120 -16.05 -10.87 6.30
C TRP A 120 -15.22 -10.27 7.45
N LEU A 121 -15.87 -10.02 8.59
CA LEU A 121 -15.24 -9.30 9.71
C LEU A 121 -14.26 -10.21 10.47
N LYS A 122 -12.99 -10.21 10.06
CA LYS A 122 -11.89 -10.99 10.66
C LYS A 122 -10.64 -10.11 10.82
N PRO A 123 -9.71 -10.42 11.75
CA PRO A 123 -8.50 -9.63 11.91
C PRO A 123 -7.68 -9.57 10.62
N VAL A 124 -7.02 -8.44 10.39
CA VAL A 124 -6.07 -8.24 9.29
C VAL A 124 -4.65 -8.46 9.79
N ARG A 125 -4.33 -7.97 10.99
CA ARG A 125 -2.97 -7.92 11.55
C ARG A 125 -2.81 -8.74 12.84
N PHE A 126 -3.91 -9.19 13.43
CA PHE A 126 -3.98 -9.94 14.69
C PHE A 126 -3.31 -9.22 15.88
N HIS A 127 -3.45 -7.89 15.98
CA HIS A 127 -2.97 -7.12 17.13
C HIS A 127 -4.09 -6.80 18.12
N ALA A 128 -3.70 -6.50 19.36
CA ALA A 128 -4.66 -6.03 20.36
C ALA A 128 -5.19 -4.63 20.00
N PRO A 129 -6.46 -4.31 20.27
CA PRO A 129 -7.01 -2.98 20.04
C PRO A 129 -6.26 -1.91 20.84
N TYR A 130 -6.08 -0.72 20.27
CA TYR A 130 -5.31 0.38 20.88
C TYR A 130 -5.99 0.97 22.11
N ARG A 131 -7.30 0.78 22.25
CA ARG A 131 -8.13 1.39 23.30
C ARG A 131 -8.24 0.59 24.58
N ILE A 132 -7.67 -0.60 24.65
CA ILE A 132 -7.82 -1.47 25.81
C ILE A 132 -6.51 -1.44 26.59
N ALA A 133 -6.52 -0.81 27.78
CA ALA A 133 -5.32 -0.65 28.62
C ALA A 133 -4.66 -2.00 28.97
N ASN A 134 -5.45 -3.06 29.09
CA ASN A 134 -5.03 -4.43 29.32
C ASN A 134 -5.99 -5.36 28.55
N PRO A 135 -5.73 -5.61 27.25
CA PRO A 135 -6.54 -6.54 26.48
C PRO A 135 -6.42 -7.92 27.12
N THR A 136 -7.55 -8.51 27.49
CA THR A 136 -7.59 -9.84 28.13
C THR A 136 -7.18 -10.96 27.18
N ALA A 137 -7.19 -10.70 25.86
CA ALA A 137 -6.67 -11.58 24.82
C ALA A 137 -6.17 -10.77 23.62
N THR A 138 -4.95 -11.07 23.15
CA THR A 138 -4.49 -10.69 21.82
C THR A 138 -4.92 -11.80 20.86
N PRO A 139 -5.53 -11.49 19.70
CA PRO A 139 -5.84 -12.52 18.71
C PRO A 139 -4.58 -13.30 18.34
N GLU A 140 -4.67 -14.62 18.34
CA GLU A 140 -3.56 -15.46 17.90
C GLU A 140 -3.48 -15.41 16.37
N ILE A 141 -2.29 -15.13 15.84
CA ILE A 141 -2.07 -14.97 14.40
C ILE A 141 -2.43 -16.26 13.66
N GLY A 142 -3.32 -16.16 12.67
CA GLY A 142 -3.77 -17.32 11.90
C GLY A 142 -4.79 -18.21 12.62
N ASN A 143 -5.28 -17.78 13.79
CA ASN A 143 -6.42 -18.38 14.47
C ASN A 143 -7.66 -17.50 14.23
N ALA A 144 -8.43 -17.86 13.20
CA ALA A 144 -9.67 -17.20 12.81
C ALA A 144 -10.67 -18.26 12.32
N ASP A 145 -11.94 -17.88 12.21
CA ASP A 145 -12.97 -18.73 11.61
C ASP A 145 -12.80 -18.73 10.09
N PHE A 146 -12.02 -19.67 9.54
CA PHE A 146 -11.76 -19.76 8.10
C PHE A 146 -12.93 -20.36 7.35
N PHE A 147 -13.14 -19.89 6.12
CA PHE A 147 -14.18 -20.45 5.26
C PHE A 147 -13.93 -21.92 4.98
N GLN A 148 -14.97 -22.74 5.17
CA GLN A 148 -14.97 -24.17 4.89
C GLN A 148 -16.03 -24.49 3.84
N LEU A 149 -15.62 -25.26 2.83
CA LEU A 149 -16.54 -25.80 1.84
C LEU A 149 -16.93 -27.23 2.27
N GLN A 150 -18.20 -27.58 2.19
CA GLN A 150 -18.72 -28.90 2.56
C GLN A 150 -19.01 -29.74 1.31
N GLY A 151 -18.66 -31.03 1.34
CA GLY A 151 -18.94 -31.99 0.27
C GLY A 151 -18.05 -33.23 0.35
N ASP A 152 -18.50 -34.35 -0.23
CA ASP A 152 -17.88 -35.68 -0.05
C ASP A 152 -16.44 -35.80 -0.60
N GLU A 153 -16.00 -34.87 -1.45
CA GLU A 153 -14.67 -34.85 -2.08
C GLU A 153 -13.93 -33.50 -1.91
N VAL A 154 -14.44 -32.65 -1.02
CA VAL A 154 -13.80 -31.37 -0.72
C VAL A 154 -12.68 -31.59 0.28
N HIS A 155 -11.55 -30.93 0.08
CA HIS A 155 -10.43 -30.95 1.01
C HIS A 155 -9.79 -29.57 1.15
N GLU A 156 -9.20 -29.34 2.32
CA GLU A 156 -8.43 -28.13 2.60
C GLU A 156 -6.94 -28.40 2.37
N VAL A 157 -6.27 -27.51 1.65
CA VAL A 157 -4.81 -27.46 1.56
C VAL A 157 -4.34 -26.20 2.26
N ALA A 158 -3.48 -26.36 3.27
CA ALA A 158 -2.87 -25.25 4.00
C ALA A 158 -1.42 -25.05 3.56
N VAL A 159 -1.04 -23.80 3.28
CA VAL A 159 0.34 -23.40 2.97
C VAL A 159 0.77 -22.26 3.88
N GLY A 160 1.98 -22.35 4.44
CA GLY A 160 2.53 -21.35 5.35
C GLY A 160 2.32 -21.69 6.85
N PRO A 161 2.70 -20.80 7.77
CA PRO A 161 3.31 -19.48 7.52
C PRO A 161 4.77 -19.56 7.08
N VAL A 162 5.41 -20.73 7.20
CA VAL A 162 6.76 -21.00 6.70
C VAL A 162 6.67 -21.79 5.41
N HIS A 163 7.24 -21.26 4.34
CA HIS A 163 7.30 -21.90 3.02
C HIS A 163 8.73 -21.83 2.46
N ALA A 164 9.07 -22.70 1.51
CA ALA A 164 10.43 -22.84 0.98
C ALA A 164 10.91 -21.62 0.16
N GLY A 165 9.98 -20.79 -0.32
CA GLY A 165 10.27 -19.54 -1.03
C GLY A 165 10.36 -18.31 -0.13
N ILE A 166 11.02 -17.26 -0.61
CA ILE A 166 11.02 -15.93 0.04
C ILE A 166 9.79 -15.16 -0.45
N ILE A 167 8.67 -15.34 0.23
CA ILE A 167 7.41 -14.62 0.02
C ILE A 167 6.95 -13.95 1.32
N GLU A 168 5.96 -13.07 1.25
CA GLU A 168 5.32 -12.49 2.45
C GLU A 168 4.85 -13.64 3.38
N PRO A 169 5.25 -13.64 4.66
CA PRO A 169 4.79 -14.63 5.62
C PRO A 169 3.27 -14.56 5.79
N GLY A 170 2.59 -15.63 5.40
CA GLY A 170 1.14 -15.71 5.43
C GLY A 170 0.67 -17.15 5.48
N HIS A 171 -0.53 -17.36 6.01
CA HIS A 171 -1.21 -18.64 5.99
C HIS A 171 -2.29 -18.60 4.90
N PHE A 172 -2.17 -19.48 3.92
CA PHE A 172 -3.04 -19.59 2.76
C PHE A 172 -3.86 -20.86 2.89
N ARG A 173 -5.19 -20.74 2.93
CA ARG A 173 -6.11 -21.86 3.03
C ARG A 173 -6.90 -22.01 1.75
N PHE A 174 -6.63 -23.08 1.03
CA PHE A 174 -7.30 -23.43 -0.21
C PHE A 174 -8.40 -24.44 0.09
N GLN A 175 -9.64 -24.12 -0.29
CA GLN A 175 -10.74 -25.08 -0.34
C GLN A 175 -10.82 -25.65 -1.76
N CYS A 176 -10.54 -26.93 -1.89
CA CYS A 176 -10.32 -27.60 -3.18
C CYS A 176 -11.32 -28.73 -3.40
N HIS A 177 -11.63 -28.98 -4.68
CA HIS A 177 -12.23 -30.24 -5.14
C HIS A 177 -11.38 -30.78 -6.29
N GLY A 178 -10.68 -31.89 -6.02
CA GLY A 178 -9.56 -32.33 -6.86
C GLY A 178 -8.49 -31.24 -7.01
N GLU A 179 -8.14 -30.88 -8.24
CA GLU A 179 -7.15 -29.83 -8.54
C GLU A 179 -7.77 -28.41 -8.61
N ASN A 180 -9.10 -28.30 -8.53
CA ASN A 180 -9.78 -27.02 -8.64
C ASN A 180 -9.84 -26.31 -7.29
N VAL A 181 -9.30 -25.10 -7.24
CA VAL A 181 -9.42 -24.21 -6.08
C VAL A 181 -10.72 -23.41 -6.18
N TYR A 182 -11.64 -23.61 -5.24
CA TYR A 182 -12.91 -22.88 -5.18
C TYR A 182 -12.83 -21.64 -4.30
N HIS A 183 -12.00 -21.67 -3.26
CA HIS A 183 -11.80 -20.55 -2.37
C HIS A 183 -10.35 -20.52 -1.87
N LEU A 184 -9.76 -19.32 -1.84
CA LEU A 184 -8.50 -19.05 -1.17
C LEU A 184 -8.75 -17.98 -0.11
N GLU A 185 -8.58 -18.34 1.15
CA GLU A 185 -8.52 -17.38 2.24
C GLU A 185 -7.06 -17.16 2.68
N ILE A 186 -6.64 -15.89 2.70
CA ILE A 186 -5.28 -15.49 3.05
C ILE A 186 -5.30 -14.80 4.42
N SER A 187 -4.60 -15.39 5.38
CA SER A 187 -4.34 -14.80 6.69
C SER A 187 -2.92 -14.27 6.75
N LEU A 188 -2.79 -12.95 6.75
CA LEU A 188 -1.52 -12.24 6.92
C LEU A 188 -1.29 -11.89 8.41
N GLY A 189 -0.43 -10.91 8.68
CA GLY A 189 -0.18 -10.37 10.03
C GLY A 189 1.10 -10.88 10.69
N TYR A 190 1.71 -11.94 10.17
CA TYR A 190 2.97 -12.51 10.70
C TYR A 190 4.15 -11.53 10.70
N GLN A 191 4.16 -10.56 9.78
CA GLN A 191 5.17 -9.50 9.70
C GLN A 191 4.73 -8.17 10.34
N HIS A 192 3.61 -8.16 11.09
CA HIS A 192 3.13 -6.96 11.76
C HIS A 192 4.11 -6.53 12.88
N ARG A 193 4.71 -5.35 12.70
CA ARG A 193 5.74 -4.79 13.60
C ARG A 193 5.25 -3.58 14.40
N GLY A 194 3.96 -3.23 14.32
CA GLY A 194 3.40 -2.06 15.01
C GLY A 194 4.03 -0.73 14.58
N ILE A 195 4.48 -0.60 13.32
CA ILE A 195 5.26 0.54 12.85
C ILE A 195 4.50 1.87 13.01
N GLU A 196 3.20 1.90 12.71
CA GLU A 196 2.37 3.11 12.85
C GLU A 196 2.36 3.64 14.29
N ARG A 197 2.12 2.77 15.28
CA ARG A 197 2.20 3.11 16.71
C ARG A 197 3.61 3.49 17.13
N ALA A 198 4.63 2.81 16.61
CA ALA A 198 6.03 3.11 16.89
C ALA A 198 6.44 4.50 16.36
N MET A 199 5.91 4.91 15.21
CA MET A 199 6.12 6.25 14.65
C MET A 199 5.48 7.34 15.51
N ILE A 200 4.23 7.15 15.95
CA ILE A 200 3.52 8.09 16.82
C ILE A 200 4.24 8.24 18.17
N ASN A 201 4.67 7.11 18.75
CA ASN A 201 5.31 7.06 20.07
C ASN A 201 6.84 7.24 20.03
N ALA A 202 7.41 7.57 18.88
CA ALA A 202 8.85 7.68 18.72
C ALA A 202 9.43 8.80 19.63
N ALA A 203 10.19 8.40 20.66
CA ALA A 203 10.85 9.34 21.58
C ALA A 203 11.81 10.31 20.86
N ASN A 204 12.40 9.88 19.74
CA ASN A 204 13.22 10.71 18.87
C ASN A 204 12.56 10.78 17.49
N LYS A 205 12.13 11.97 17.08
CA LYS A 205 11.47 12.22 15.78
C LYS A 205 12.31 11.79 14.57
N LYS A 206 13.64 11.70 14.71
CA LYS A 206 14.52 11.16 13.65
C LYS A 206 14.27 9.67 13.37
N ARG A 207 13.70 8.92 14.34
CA ARG A 207 13.37 7.49 14.14
C ARG A 207 12.23 7.28 13.16
N VAL A 208 11.36 8.27 12.94
CA VAL A 208 10.25 8.18 11.99
C VAL A 208 10.75 7.82 10.59
N MET A 209 11.84 8.44 10.13
CA MET A 209 12.41 8.11 8.81
C MET A 209 12.95 6.69 8.74
N TYR A 210 13.61 6.18 9.80
CA TYR A 210 14.10 4.79 9.81
C TYR A 210 12.97 3.76 9.77
N TYR A 211 11.85 4.07 10.41
CA TYR A 211 10.65 3.24 10.28
C TYR A 211 10.11 3.27 8.85
N ALA A 212 10.01 4.44 8.23
CA ALA A 212 9.55 4.58 6.84
C ALA A 212 10.45 3.80 5.85
N GLU A 213 11.77 3.88 6.03
CA GLU A 213 12.76 3.15 5.23
C GLU A 213 12.68 1.62 5.37
N THR A 214 11.99 1.10 6.38
CA THR A 214 11.93 -0.34 6.66
C THR A 214 10.51 -0.89 6.68
N MET A 215 9.51 -0.08 6.28
CA MET A 215 8.11 -0.49 6.14
C MET A 215 7.98 -1.67 5.17
N ALA A 216 8.52 -1.52 3.95
CA ALA A 216 8.67 -2.58 2.97
C ALA A 216 10.16 -2.77 2.61
N GLY A 217 10.60 -4.02 2.47
CA GLY A 217 12.01 -4.36 2.31
C GLY A 217 12.61 -3.99 0.95
N ASP A 218 11.78 -3.78 -0.06
CA ASP A 218 12.14 -3.51 -1.45
C ASP A 218 11.72 -2.11 -1.93
N SER A 219 10.93 -1.37 -1.13
CA SER A 219 10.33 -0.08 -1.50
C SER A 219 10.70 1.03 -0.51
N THR A 220 11.97 1.03 -0.09
CA THR A 220 12.55 1.92 0.92
C THR A 220 12.45 3.40 0.52
N ILE A 221 12.83 3.73 -0.71
CA ILE A 221 12.84 5.10 -1.23
C ILE A 221 11.40 5.59 -1.40
N ALA A 222 10.49 4.77 -1.90
CA ALA A 222 9.08 5.11 -2.02
C ALA A 222 8.45 5.48 -0.67
N HIS A 223 8.61 4.63 0.36
CA HIS A 223 8.04 4.90 1.69
C HIS A 223 8.71 6.07 2.41
N SER A 224 10.04 6.17 2.34
CA SER A 224 10.76 7.31 2.93
C SER A 224 10.44 8.63 2.23
N LEU A 225 10.23 8.63 0.90
CA LEU A 225 9.81 9.81 0.15
C LEU A 225 8.40 10.24 0.51
N ALA A 226 7.43 9.31 0.57
CA ALA A 226 6.08 9.62 1.00
C ALA A 226 6.07 10.24 2.41
N CYS A 227 6.84 9.66 3.35
CA CYS A 227 6.97 10.20 4.69
C CYS A 227 7.62 11.61 4.71
N ALA A 228 8.66 11.82 3.91
CA ALA A 228 9.32 13.12 3.81
C ALA A 228 8.38 14.19 3.23
N GLN A 229 7.63 13.86 2.18
CA GLN A 229 6.65 14.75 1.56
C GLN A 229 5.52 15.13 2.51
N ILE A 230 5.02 14.19 3.32
CA ILE A 230 4.03 14.49 4.38
C ILE A 230 4.61 15.52 5.37
N ILE A 231 5.84 15.31 5.85
CA ILE A 231 6.49 16.23 6.79
C ILE A 231 6.73 17.61 6.15
N GLU A 232 7.10 17.63 4.87
CA GLU A 232 7.32 18.87 4.08
C GLU A 232 6.03 19.65 3.89
N ALA A 233 4.94 18.98 3.49
CA ALA A 233 3.62 19.58 3.33
C ALA A 233 3.11 20.18 4.65
N LEU A 234 3.17 19.43 5.75
CA LEU A 234 2.75 19.89 7.08
C LEU A 234 3.57 21.08 7.61
N LYS A 235 4.80 21.28 7.10
CA LYS A 235 5.69 22.38 7.52
C LYS A 235 5.86 23.45 6.45
N SER A 236 5.16 23.34 5.32
CA SER A 236 5.31 24.21 4.16
C SER A 236 6.78 24.37 3.71
N VAL A 237 7.55 23.28 3.71
CA VAL A 237 8.97 23.28 3.32
C VAL A 237 9.12 23.03 1.83
N ALA A 238 9.71 23.98 1.11
CA ALA A 238 10.05 23.82 -0.30
C ALA A 238 11.33 22.99 -0.47
N VAL A 239 11.33 22.09 -1.46
CA VAL A 239 12.49 21.25 -1.82
C VAL A 239 13.11 21.76 -3.11
N THR A 240 14.45 21.78 -3.18
CA THR A 240 15.15 22.30 -4.37
C THR A 240 14.93 21.40 -5.60
N PRO A 241 14.92 21.95 -6.84
CA PRO A 241 14.78 21.15 -8.06
C PRO A 241 15.81 20.01 -8.14
N ARG A 242 17.06 20.26 -7.75
CA ARG A 242 18.11 19.24 -7.71
C ARG A 242 17.76 18.08 -6.78
N ALA A 243 17.26 18.37 -5.58
CA ALA A 243 16.85 17.33 -4.64
C ALA A 243 15.62 16.56 -5.15
N LEU A 244 14.67 17.22 -5.82
CA LEU A 244 13.55 16.57 -6.49
C LEU A 244 14.03 15.61 -7.58
N SER A 245 14.96 16.03 -8.44
CA SER A 245 15.54 15.16 -9.48
C SER A 245 16.24 13.95 -8.88
N LEU A 246 17.03 14.13 -7.81
CA LEU A 246 17.74 13.03 -7.16
C LEU A 246 16.78 12.04 -6.49
N ARG A 247 15.70 12.52 -5.87
CA ARG A 247 14.60 11.67 -5.36
C ARG A 247 13.95 10.87 -6.48
N GLY A 248 13.67 11.52 -7.61
CA GLY A 248 13.12 10.88 -8.81
C GLY A 248 14.00 9.75 -9.33
N ILE A 249 15.29 10.04 -9.53
CA ILE A 249 16.27 9.05 -9.99
C ILE A 249 16.35 7.87 -9.01
N ALA A 250 16.43 8.14 -7.71
CA ALA A 250 16.46 7.10 -6.69
C ALA A 250 15.20 6.21 -6.73
N LEU A 251 14.02 6.84 -6.82
CA LEU A 251 12.73 6.13 -6.89
C LEU A 251 12.62 5.26 -8.14
N GLU A 252 13.10 5.73 -9.28
CA GLU A 252 13.05 4.96 -10.52
C GLU A 252 14.12 3.84 -10.56
N LEU A 253 15.28 4.01 -9.92
CA LEU A 253 16.22 2.89 -9.70
C LEU A 253 15.61 1.79 -8.82
N GLU A 254 14.90 2.18 -7.76
CA GLU A 254 14.13 1.23 -6.93
C GLU A 254 13.06 0.51 -7.74
N ARG A 255 12.30 1.25 -8.57
CA ARG A 255 11.28 0.67 -9.45
C ARG A 255 11.86 -0.30 -10.47
N LEU A 256 13.01 0.02 -11.07
CA LEU A 256 13.73 -0.86 -12.00
C LEU A 256 14.20 -2.14 -11.30
N ALA A 257 14.75 -2.02 -10.09
CA ALA A 257 15.14 -3.18 -9.29
C ALA A 257 13.95 -4.09 -8.95
N ASN A 258 12.83 -3.50 -8.55
CA ASN A 258 11.63 -4.26 -8.16
C ASN A 258 10.99 -4.94 -9.37
N HIS A 259 10.69 -4.22 -10.45
CA HIS A 259 10.06 -4.83 -11.62
C HIS A 259 10.95 -5.87 -12.33
N THR A 260 12.27 -5.66 -12.36
CA THR A 260 13.20 -6.68 -12.86
C THR A 260 13.18 -7.91 -11.96
N GLY A 261 13.13 -7.71 -10.64
CA GLY A 261 12.96 -8.79 -9.66
C GLY A 261 11.66 -9.56 -9.84
N ASP A 262 10.53 -8.84 -9.97
CA ASP A 262 9.20 -9.41 -10.15
C ASP A 262 9.13 -10.27 -11.42
N LEU A 263 9.70 -9.81 -12.53
CA LEU A 263 9.78 -10.59 -13.77
C LEU A 263 10.63 -11.85 -13.59
N GLY A 264 11.71 -11.77 -12.81
CA GLY A 264 12.49 -12.94 -12.42
C GLY A 264 11.72 -13.92 -11.55
N ALA A 265 10.93 -13.42 -10.60
CA ALA A 265 10.08 -14.23 -9.72
C ALA A 265 8.98 -14.94 -10.52
N LEU A 266 8.24 -14.21 -11.36
CA LEU A 266 7.22 -14.77 -12.27
C LEU A 266 7.80 -15.86 -13.17
N SER A 267 9.02 -15.65 -13.69
CA SER A 267 9.76 -16.65 -14.45
C SER A 267 10.08 -17.90 -13.63
N GLY A 268 10.51 -17.72 -12.37
CA GLY A 268 10.79 -18.81 -11.45
C GLY A 268 9.54 -19.63 -11.11
N ASP A 269 8.41 -18.97 -10.87
CA ASP A 269 7.14 -19.60 -10.47
C ASP A 269 6.55 -20.51 -11.57
N VAL A 270 6.84 -20.21 -12.84
CA VAL A 270 6.48 -21.09 -13.97
C VAL A 270 7.55 -22.12 -14.31
N GLY A 271 8.65 -22.16 -13.55
CA GLY A 271 9.76 -23.10 -13.72
C GLY A 271 10.76 -22.71 -14.81
N PHE A 272 10.74 -21.47 -15.29
CA PHE A 272 11.65 -20.99 -16.33
C PHE A 272 12.92 -20.36 -15.70
N LEU A 273 13.94 -21.18 -15.49
CA LEU A 273 15.16 -20.78 -14.79
C LEU A 273 16.06 -19.75 -15.50
N PRO A 274 16.15 -19.68 -16.84
CA PRO A 274 17.05 -18.74 -17.50
C PRO A 274 16.75 -17.28 -17.13
N THR A 275 15.54 -16.79 -17.40
CA THR A 275 15.17 -15.40 -17.07
C THR A 275 15.16 -15.16 -15.55
N ALA A 276 14.72 -16.13 -14.75
CA ALA A 276 14.81 -16.03 -13.29
C ALA A 276 16.25 -15.75 -12.82
N SER A 277 17.24 -16.47 -13.37
CA SER A 277 18.66 -16.30 -13.04
C SER A 277 19.22 -14.97 -13.53
N TYR A 278 18.92 -14.59 -14.78
CA TYR A 278 19.36 -13.31 -15.34
C TYR A 278 18.79 -12.13 -14.57
N CYS A 279 17.47 -12.08 -14.37
CA CYS A 279 16.81 -11.02 -13.60
C CYS A 279 17.31 -10.97 -12.15
N GLY A 280 17.59 -12.11 -11.53
CA GLY A 280 18.21 -12.16 -10.20
C GLY A 280 19.56 -11.44 -10.12
N ARG A 281 20.41 -11.61 -11.15
CA ARG A 281 21.67 -10.85 -11.28
C ARG A 281 21.41 -9.38 -11.58
N ILE A 282 20.59 -9.08 -12.60
CA ILE A 282 20.39 -7.72 -13.12
C ILE A 282 19.71 -6.80 -12.09
N ARG A 283 18.78 -7.35 -11.29
CA ARG A 283 18.27 -6.66 -10.09
C ARG A 283 19.40 -6.17 -9.19
N GLY A 284 20.44 -7.00 -9.03
CA GLY A 284 21.65 -6.66 -8.30
C GLY A 284 22.37 -5.42 -8.86
N ASP A 285 22.36 -5.21 -10.18
CA ASP A 285 22.99 -4.06 -10.82
C ASP A 285 22.24 -2.76 -10.52
N PHE A 286 20.90 -2.76 -10.57
CA PHE A 286 20.09 -1.62 -10.12
C PHE A 286 20.32 -1.29 -8.64
N LEU A 287 20.36 -2.32 -7.77
CA LEU A 287 20.67 -2.12 -6.36
C LEU A 287 22.11 -1.57 -6.16
N ASN A 288 23.08 -2.00 -6.98
CA ASN A 288 24.44 -1.47 -6.93
C ASN A 288 24.52 -0.02 -7.42
N MET A 289 23.64 0.40 -8.34
CA MET A 289 23.50 1.81 -8.73
C MET A 289 22.91 2.66 -7.59
N SER A 290 21.93 2.16 -6.83
CA SER A 290 21.48 2.81 -5.60
C SER A 290 22.62 2.95 -4.57
N ALA A 291 23.47 1.92 -4.44
CA ALA A 291 24.65 2.00 -3.57
C ALA A 291 25.68 3.02 -4.06
N LEU A 292 25.86 3.19 -5.37
CA LEU A 292 26.73 4.24 -5.93
C LEU A 292 26.17 5.65 -5.64
N LEU A 293 24.83 5.78 -5.57
CA LEU A 293 24.15 7.05 -5.30
C LEU A 293 24.22 7.46 -3.83
N CYS A 294 23.95 6.54 -2.90
CA CYS A 294 23.78 6.88 -1.48
C CYS A 294 24.49 5.94 -0.49
N GLY A 295 25.32 5.02 -0.96
CA GLY A 295 26.04 4.05 -0.12
C GLY A 295 25.19 2.87 0.38
N SER A 296 23.92 2.79 0.00
CA SER A 296 23.00 1.70 0.38
C SER A 296 22.39 1.04 -0.85
N ARG A 297 22.49 -0.29 -0.92
CA ARG A 297 21.88 -1.07 -2.02
C ARG A 297 20.36 -0.92 -2.08
N PHE A 298 19.73 -0.70 -0.93
CA PHE A 298 18.29 -0.49 -0.80
C PHE A 298 17.91 1.00 -0.69
N GLY A 299 18.83 1.93 -0.98
CA GLY A 299 18.48 3.36 -0.97
C GLY A 299 18.28 3.99 0.42
N ARG A 300 18.55 3.25 1.51
CA ARG A 300 18.44 3.77 2.89
C ARG A 300 19.30 5.02 3.09
N GLY A 301 18.75 6.02 3.76
CA GLY A 301 19.37 7.31 4.02
C GLY A 301 19.32 8.28 2.84
N MET A 302 18.85 7.86 1.64
CA MET A 302 18.83 8.75 0.48
C MET A 302 17.89 9.94 0.68
N THR A 303 16.66 9.67 1.12
CA THR A 303 15.60 10.67 1.26
C THR A 303 15.49 11.15 2.69
N VAL A 304 15.48 12.47 2.89
CA VAL A 304 15.27 13.11 4.20
C VAL A 304 14.28 14.25 4.06
N PRO A 305 13.51 14.62 5.10
CA PRO A 305 12.66 15.81 5.04
C PRO A 305 13.45 17.06 4.66
N GLY A 306 13.00 17.79 3.66
CA GLY A 306 13.66 18.94 3.04
C GLY A 306 14.56 18.65 1.85
N GLY A 307 14.82 17.38 1.50
CA GLY A 307 15.58 17.03 0.29
C GLY A 307 16.21 15.63 0.30
N VAL A 308 17.52 15.58 0.06
CA VAL A 308 18.31 14.34 -0.03
C VAL A 308 19.54 14.46 0.85
N ALA A 309 20.01 13.35 1.43
CA ALA A 309 21.23 13.36 2.25
C ALA A 309 22.51 13.29 1.40
N PHE A 310 22.40 12.75 0.19
CA PHE A 310 23.54 12.52 -0.70
C PHE A 310 23.38 13.29 -2.01
N ASN A 311 24.49 13.86 -2.46
CA ASN A 311 24.60 14.49 -3.76
C ASN A 311 25.45 13.61 -4.69
N VAL A 312 25.30 13.81 -5.99
CA VAL A 312 26.03 13.08 -7.03
C VAL A 312 26.94 14.03 -7.80
N ASP A 313 28.20 13.62 -7.99
CA ASP A 313 29.16 14.31 -8.86
C ASP A 313 29.04 13.83 -10.31
N GLU A 314 29.60 14.60 -11.24
CA GLU A 314 29.53 14.31 -12.68
C GLU A 314 30.11 12.95 -13.06
N LYS A 315 31.20 12.52 -12.40
CA LYS A 315 31.83 11.21 -12.69
C LYS A 315 30.88 10.07 -12.36
N ARG A 316 30.19 10.16 -11.20
CA ARG A 316 29.18 9.17 -10.80
C ARG A 316 27.96 9.21 -11.72
N VAL A 317 27.54 10.39 -12.20
CA VAL A 317 26.45 10.49 -13.18
C VAL A 317 26.79 9.74 -14.47
N LEU A 318 27.98 9.97 -15.04
CA LEU A 318 28.40 9.27 -16.27
C LEU A 318 28.45 7.75 -16.07
N LEU A 319 28.99 7.30 -14.93
CA LEU A 319 29.03 5.88 -14.60
C LEU A 319 27.63 5.27 -14.41
N LEU A 320 26.69 6.01 -13.81
CA LEU A 320 25.29 5.57 -13.68
C LEU A 320 24.62 5.43 -15.04
N LEU A 321 24.87 6.36 -15.97
CA LEU A 321 24.31 6.30 -17.33
C LEU A 321 24.83 5.11 -18.12
N GLU A 322 26.13 4.82 -18.04
CA GLU A 322 26.75 3.63 -18.66
C GLU A 322 26.12 2.34 -18.11
N ARG A 323 26.09 2.18 -16.77
CA ARG A 323 25.51 1.00 -16.14
C ARG A 323 24.01 0.83 -16.42
N LEU A 324 23.28 1.94 -16.49
CA LEU A 324 21.86 1.90 -16.83
C LEU A 324 21.64 1.43 -18.26
N ALA A 325 22.46 1.88 -19.22
CA ALA A 325 22.37 1.43 -20.60
C ALA A 325 22.62 -0.08 -20.73
N ASP A 326 23.67 -0.58 -20.07
CA ASP A 326 24.00 -2.02 -20.05
C ASP A 326 22.87 -2.83 -19.40
N ALA A 327 22.40 -2.42 -18.22
CA ALA A 327 21.32 -3.10 -17.52
C ALA A 327 20.02 -3.11 -18.34
N CYS A 328 19.68 -2.02 -19.04
CA CYS A 328 18.50 -1.97 -19.91
C CYS A 328 18.60 -2.97 -21.09
N ASN A 329 19.77 -3.12 -21.69
CA ASN A 329 20.01 -4.10 -22.74
C ASN A 329 19.85 -5.53 -22.20
N ASP A 330 20.44 -5.81 -21.03
CA ASP A 330 20.36 -7.10 -20.37
C ASP A 330 18.92 -7.48 -19.98
N VAL A 331 18.17 -6.52 -19.40
CA VAL A 331 16.75 -6.70 -19.08
C VAL A 331 15.96 -7.03 -20.34
N SER A 332 16.17 -6.27 -21.43
CA SER A 332 15.45 -6.49 -22.69
C SER A 332 15.71 -7.88 -23.26
N GLY A 333 16.96 -8.35 -23.20
CA GLY A 333 17.33 -9.71 -23.62
C GLY A 333 16.66 -10.78 -22.76
N ALA A 334 16.74 -10.65 -21.43
CA ALA A 334 16.16 -11.61 -20.50
C ALA A 334 14.61 -11.70 -20.62
N ILE A 335 13.94 -10.56 -20.81
CA ILE A 335 12.50 -10.49 -21.01
C ILE A 335 12.10 -11.04 -22.39
N GLY A 336 12.88 -10.76 -23.43
CA GLY A 336 12.65 -11.32 -24.76
C GLY A 336 12.68 -12.86 -24.76
N LEU A 337 13.58 -13.47 -23.99
CA LEU A 337 13.62 -14.92 -23.80
C LEU A 337 12.38 -15.45 -23.07
N LEU A 338 11.89 -14.73 -22.07
CA LEU A 338 10.73 -15.13 -21.28
C LEU A 338 9.46 -15.16 -22.13
N PHE A 339 9.12 -14.03 -22.76
CA PHE A 339 7.89 -13.91 -23.55
C PHE A 339 7.99 -14.57 -24.94
N GLY A 340 9.21 -14.88 -25.39
CA GLY A 340 9.43 -15.68 -26.60
C GLY A 340 9.22 -17.18 -26.42
N ALA A 341 9.15 -17.68 -25.18
CA ALA A 341 9.03 -19.11 -24.89
C ALA A 341 7.55 -19.58 -24.85
N PRO A 342 7.11 -20.50 -25.74
CA PRO A 342 5.72 -20.97 -25.75
C PRO A 342 5.29 -21.68 -24.46
N SER A 343 6.21 -22.37 -23.79
CA SER A 343 5.96 -23.03 -22.51
C SER A 343 5.66 -22.04 -21.39
N VAL A 344 6.24 -20.84 -21.45
CA VAL A 344 5.96 -19.75 -20.51
C VAL A 344 4.60 -19.14 -20.83
N MET A 345 4.36 -18.80 -22.10
CA MET A 345 3.10 -18.18 -22.52
C MET A 345 1.89 -19.03 -22.15
N THR A 346 1.98 -20.35 -22.30
CA THR A 346 0.91 -21.30 -21.90
C THR A 346 0.56 -21.22 -20.40
N ARG A 347 1.49 -20.78 -19.54
CA ARG A 347 1.27 -20.66 -18.09
C ARG A 347 0.75 -19.28 -17.69
N PHE A 348 1.09 -18.24 -18.44
CA PHE A 348 0.65 -16.86 -18.16
C PHE A 348 -0.70 -16.53 -18.80
N GLU A 349 -0.95 -17.01 -20.02
CA GLU A 349 -2.19 -16.73 -20.72
C GLU A 349 -3.40 -17.29 -19.97
N ASN A 350 -4.45 -16.47 -19.83
CA ASN A 350 -5.69 -16.78 -19.12
C ASN A 350 -5.55 -17.07 -17.60
N THR A 351 -4.37 -16.87 -17.01
CA THR A 351 -4.15 -17.03 -15.56
C THR A 351 -4.40 -15.71 -14.82
N GLY A 352 -5.09 -15.74 -13.67
CA GLY A 352 -5.27 -14.57 -12.81
C GLY A 352 -6.07 -13.41 -13.43
N ARG A 353 -6.96 -13.70 -14.38
CA ARG A 353 -7.74 -12.67 -15.08
C ARG A 353 -8.69 -11.95 -14.13
N ILE A 354 -8.56 -10.63 -14.07
CA ILE A 354 -9.49 -9.74 -13.34
C ILE A 354 -10.29 -8.95 -14.37
N SER A 355 -11.61 -8.87 -14.18
CA SER A 355 -12.46 -8.05 -15.05
C SER A 355 -12.29 -6.57 -14.69
N ARG A 356 -12.48 -5.68 -15.68
CA ARG A 356 -12.45 -4.23 -15.42
C ARG A 356 -13.43 -3.82 -14.32
N GLN A 357 -14.60 -4.46 -14.25
CA GLN A 357 -15.61 -4.15 -13.24
C GLN A 357 -15.12 -4.53 -11.84
N VAL A 358 -14.61 -5.75 -11.63
CA VAL A 358 -14.06 -6.17 -10.33
C VAL A 358 -12.91 -5.24 -9.90
N CYS A 359 -12.06 -4.83 -10.84
CA CYS A 359 -10.99 -3.88 -10.56
C CYS A 359 -11.51 -2.51 -10.07
N LEU A 360 -12.66 -2.04 -10.59
CA LEU A 360 -13.31 -0.80 -10.14
C LEU A 360 -14.00 -0.99 -8.79
N ASP A 361 -14.71 -2.10 -8.61
CA ASP A 361 -15.45 -2.43 -7.39
C ASP A 361 -14.52 -2.50 -6.17
N PHE A 362 -13.30 -3.02 -6.35
CA PHE A 362 -12.26 -3.09 -5.31
C PHE A 362 -11.31 -1.89 -5.29
N GLY A 363 -11.47 -0.93 -6.21
CA GLY A 363 -10.63 0.27 -6.24
C GLY A 363 -9.14 -0.04 -6.45
N MET A 364 -8.80 -1.09 -7.20
CA MET A 364 -7.41 -1.51 -7.38
C MET A 364 -6.57 -0.42 -8.07
N VAL A 365 -5.25 -0.47 -7.82
CA VAL A 365 -4.26 0.49 -8.32
C VAL A 365 -3.02 -0.20 -8.90
N GLY A 366 -2.11 0.58 -9.47
CA GLY A 366 -0.80 0.10 -9.92
C GLY A 366 -0.88 -0.82 -11.14
N VAL A 367 0.01 -1.82 -11.19
CA VAL A 367 0.15 -2.73 -12.34
C VAL A 367 -1.15 -3.51 -12.57
N ALA A 368 -1.82 -3.97 -11.51
CA ALA A 368 -3.06 -4.74 -11.61
C ALA A 368 -4.20 -3.93 -12.26
N ALA A 369 -4.37 -2.66 -11.86
CA ALA A 369 -5.37 -1.79 -12.48
C ALA A 369 -5.07 -1.51 -13.95
N ARG A 370 -3.80 -1.24 -14.28
CA ARG A 370 -3.38 -1.01 -15.67
C ARG A 370 -3.57 -2.24 -16.55
N ALA A 371 -3.29 -3.43 -16.03
CA ALA A 371 -3.57 -4.69 -16.74
C ALA A 371 -5.06 -4.90 -17.04
N CYS A 372 -5.95 -4.34 -16.21
CA CYS A 372 -7.40 -4.32 -16.44
C CYS A 372 -7.87 -3.19 -17.38
N GLY A 373 -6.95 -2.44 -18.00
CA GLY A 373 -7.26 -1.32 -18.89
C GLY A 373 -7.65 -0.02 -18.17
N ILE A 374 -7.38 0.09 -16.86
CA ILE A 374 -7.65 1.30 -16.08
C ILE A 374 -6.35 2.12 -16.00
N ARG A 375 -6.35 3.30 -16.63
CA ARG A 375 -5.21 4.22 -16.63
C ARG A 375 -5.17 5.01 -15.32
N ARG A 376 -4.62 4.38 -14.28
CA ARG A 376 -4.36 5.00 -12.97
C ARG A 376 -2.87 5.01 -12.69
N ASP A 377 -2.32 6.19 -12.45
CA ASP A 377 -0.94 6.38 -12.03
C ASP A 377 -0.82 7.67 -11.22
N ALA A 378 -0.58 7.55 -9.91
CA ALA A 378 -0.45 8.69 -9.01
C ALA A 378 0.67 9.66 -9.41
N ARG A 379 1.65 9.24 -10.23
CA ARG A 379 2.68 10.14 -10.75
C ARG A 379 2.14 11.13 -11.79
N SER A 380 1.04 10.78 -12.46
CA SER A 380 0.35 11.62 -13.45
C SER A 380 -0.92 12.25 -12.87
N ASP A 381 -1.71 11.44 -12.16
CA ASP A 381 -3.02 11.84 -11.64
C ASP A 381 -2.88 12.77 -10.43
N PHE A 382 -1.86 12.52 -9.60
CA PHE A 382 -1.57 13.28 -8.37
C PHE A 382 -0.11 13.73 -8.35
N SER A 383 0.32 14.37 -9.45
CA SER A 383 1.71 14.75 -9.67
C SER A 383 2.32 15.47 -8.46
N SER A 384 3.51 15.02 -8.11
CA SER A 384 4.29 15.59 -7.00
C SER A 384 5.78 15.45 -7.25
N GLY A 385 6.56 16.33 -6.59
CA GLY A 385 8.01 16.31 -6.67
C GLY A 385 8.51 16.52 -8.10
N ILE A 386 9.34 15.59 -8.60
CA ILE A 386 9.88 15.69 -9.96
C ILE A 386 8.80 15.52 -11.04
N ASN A 387 7.72 14.79 -10.76
CA ASN A 387 6.66 14.53 -11.74
C ASN A 387 5.83 15.77 -12.08
N ASN A 388 6.02 16.88 -11.37
CA ASN A 388 5.45 18.18 -11.74
C ASN A 388 6.15 18.80 -12.97
N PHE A 389 7.30 18.27 -13.39
CA PHE A 389 8.16 18.86 -14.41
C PHE A 389 8.41 17.95 -15.62
N VAL A 390 7.89 16.71 -15.60
CA VAL A 390 8.21 15.65 -16.57
C VAL A 390 6.96 15.19 -17.30
#